data_AF-A0A831QN75-F1
#
_entry.id   AF-A0A831QN75-F1
#
_cell.length_a   1.000
_cell.length_b   1.000
_cell.length_c   1.000
_cell.angle_alpha   90.00
_cell.angle_beta   90.00
_cell.angle_gamma   90.00
#
_symmetry.space_group_name_H-M   'P 1'
#
loop_
_entity.id
_entity.type
_entity.pdbx_description
1 polymer ?
#
loop_
_entity_poly.entity_id
_entity_poly.type
_entity_poly.pdbx_seq_one_letter_code
_entity_poly.pdbx_strand_id
1 'polypeptide(L)'
;MLFKDILGLSHIKNHLATSADAGRIPHAQLFVGPEGCGTLPMALAYAQYIICGNSNGENLGGNQGSNLKFNTLSHPDMHFAFPVSNSEKIKKNAVSDHYMQEWRTFVKEQPYGNLFDWYRLIGIEKKQGKIGVDEAQDVGK
;
A
#
# COMPACT_ATOMS: atom_id res chain seq x y z
N MET A 1 9.46 -2.68 -0.29
CA MET A 1 9.44 -2.34 -1.74
C MET A 1 10.14 -1.01 -1.88
N LEU A 2 11.20 -0.91 -2.69
CA LEU A 2 12.11 0.24 -2.65
C LEU A 2 11.95 1.13 -3.88
N PHE A 3 12.31 2.42 -3.79
CA PHE A 3 12.28 3.33 -4.93
C PHE A 3 13.07 2.83 -6.14
N LYS A 4 14.18 2.12 -5.90
CA LYS A 4 15.00 1.52 -6.97
C LYS A 4 14.30 0.37 -7.71
N ASP A 5 13.34 -0.31 -7.08
CA ASP A 5 12.65 -1.46 -7.65
C ASP A 5 11.47 -1.06 -8.56
N ILE A 6 10.99 0.19 -8.43
CA ILE A 6 9.88 0.71 -9.23
C ILE A 6 10.39 1.11 -10.62
N LEU A 7 9.68 0.74 -11.68
CA LEU A 7 10.08 1.09 -13.04
C LEU A 7 9.82 2.58 -13.35
N GLY A 8 10.84 3.28 -13.86
CA GLY A 8 10.71 4.66 -14.31
C GLY A 8 10.40 5.68 -13.21
N LEU A 9 9.65 6.74 -13.56
CA LEU A 9 9.15 7.78 -12.66
C LEU A 9 10.21 8.53 -11.84
N SER A 10 11.43 8.67 -12.37
CA SER A 10 12.58 9.25 -11.67
C SER A 10 12.30 10.65 -11.11
N HIS A 11 11.61 11.49 -11.89
CA HIS A 11 11.21 12.82 -11.45
C HIS A 11 10.31 12.78 -10.21
N ILE A 12 9.33 11.88 -10.18
CA ILE A 12 8.39 11.74 -9.05
C ILE A 12 9.11 11.20 -7.82
N LYS A 13 9.95 10.17 -7.98
CA LYS A 13 10.76 9.61 -6.88
C LYS A 13 11.62 10.69 -6.22
N ASN A 14 12.33 11.46 -7.04
CA ASN A 14 13.16 12.56 -6.57
C ASN A 14 12.34 13.63 -5.86
N HIS A 15 11.20 14.03 -6.44
CA HIS A 15 10.32 15.02 -5.84
C HIS A 15 9.80 14.57 -4.46
N LEU A 16 9.32 13.33 -4.36
CA LEU A 16 8.82 12.76 -3.09
C LEU A 16 9.92 12.68 -2.03
N ALA A 17 11.11 12.18 -2.40
CA ALA A 17 12.25 12.08 -1.51
C ALA A 17 12.70 13.47 -1.01
N THR A 18 12.91 14.42 -1.92
CA THR A 18 13.32 15.79 -1.56
C THR A 18 12.28 16.49 -0.69
N SER A 19 10.98 16.27 -0.95
CA SER A 19 9.92 16.86 -0.12
C SER A 19 9.91 16.28 1.29
N ALA A 20 10.05 14.96 1.41
CA ALA A 20 10.14 14.27 2.70
C ALA A 20 11.41 14.66 3.48
N ASP A 21 12.57 14.75 2.82
CA ASP A 21 13.84 15.19 3.43
C ASP A 21 13.75 16.62 3.96
N ALA A 22 12.98 17.48 3.28
CA ALA A 22 12.70 18.84 3.71
C ALA A 22 11.62 18.93 4.82
N GLY A 23 11.11 17.81 5.32
CA GLY A 23 10.02 17.76 6.31
C GLY A 23 8.67 18.26 5.77
N ARG A 24 8.51 18.36 4.45
CA ARG A 24 7.28 18.85 3.79
C ARG A 24 6.46 17.67 3.28
N ILE A 25 5.71 17.05 4.17
CA ILE A 25 4.86 15.89 3.87
C ILE A 25 3.39 16.33 3.93
N PRO A 26 2.65 16.28 2.81
CA PRO A 26 1.21 16.53 2.83
C PRO A 26 0.47 15.48 3.67
N HIS A 27 -0.57 15.91 4.38
CA HIS A 27 -1.43 15.02 5.18
C HIS A 27 -2.26 14.05 4.31
N ALA A 28 -2.48 14.39 3.04
CA ALA A 28 -3.14 13.55 2.06
C ALA A 28 -2.42 13.69 0.71
N GLN A 29 -2.06 12.55 0.12
CA GLN A 29 -1.40 12.47 -1.18
C GLN A 29 -2.18 11.54 -2.08
N LEU A 30 -2.60 12.04 -3.24
CA LEU A 30 -3.32 11.26 -4.24
C LEU A 30 -2.38 10.85 -5.38
N PHE A 31 -2.27 9.55 -5.63
CA PHE A 31 -1.53 8.99 -6.76
C PHE A 31 -2.54 8.55 -7.83
N VAL A 32 -2.42 9.10 -9.04
CA VAL A 32 -3.31 8.79 -10.16
C VAL A 32 -2.48 8.30 -11.34
N GLY A 33 -2.95 7.24 -11.99
CA GLY A 33 -2.38 6.73 -13.22
C GLY A 33 -3.24 5.63 -13.82
N PRO A 34 -2.97 5.25 -15.08
CA PRO A 34 -3.69 4.17 -15.75
C PRO A 34 -3.41 2.81 -15.09
N GLU A 35 -4.23 1.80 -15.37
CA GLU A 35 -3.98 0.44 -14.89
C GLU A 35 -2.60 -0.07 -15.31
N GLY A 36 -1.94 -0.84 -14.44
CA GLY A 36 -0.57 -1.33 -14.67
C GLY A 36 0.53 -0.30 -14.39
N CYS A 37 0.19 0.94 -14.02
CA CYS A 37 1.19 1.90 -13.57
C CYS A 37 1.67 1.62 -12.14
N GLY A 38 2.92 1.98 -11.83
CA GLY A 38 3.54 1.74 -10.53
C GLY A 38 3.04 2.63 -9.39
N THR A 39 1.77 3.06 -9.38
CA THR A 39 1.20 3.95 -8.35
C THR A 39 1.15 3.31 -6.99
N LEU A 40 0.61 2.08 -6.89
CA LEU A 40 0.60 1.33 -5.63
C LEU A 40 2.04 1.10 -5.12
N PRO A 41 2.97 0.56 -5.92
CA PRO A 41 4.37 0.46 -5.54
C PRO A 41 4.99 1.78 -5.06
N MET A 42 4.72 2.88 -5.76
CA MET A 42 5.20 4.21 -5.40
C MET A 42 4.69 4.65 -4.03
N ALA A 43 3.39 4.48 -3.77
CA ALA A 43 2.78 4.83 -2.50
C ALA A 43 3.38 4.02 -1.34
N LEU A 44 3.62 2.71 -1.54
CA LEU A 44 4.24 1.84 -0.54
C LEU A 44 5.70 2.22 -0.26
N ALA A 45 6.48 2.47 -1.31
CA ALA A 45 7.87 2.90 -1.17
C ALA A 45 7.97 4.27 -0.49
N TYR A 46 7.03 5.18 -0.78
CA TYR A 46 6.98 6.49 -0.12
C TYR A 46 6.57 6.39 1.36
N ALA A 47 5.58 5.55 1.69
CA ALA A 47 5.20 5.28 3.08
C ALA A 47 6.38 4.69 3.88
N GLN A 48 7.10 3.72 3.30
CA GLN A 48 8.34 3.19 3.88
C GLN A 48 9.40 4.28 4.04
N TYR A 49 9.52 5.20 3.08
CA TYR A 49 10.48 6.29 3.16
C TYR A 49 10.24 7.17 4.40
N ILE A 50 8.99 7.58 4.60
CA ILE A 50 8.57 8.45 5.70
C ILE A 50 8.67 7.73 7.05
N ILE A 51 8.02 6.56 7.18
CA ILE A 51 7.85 5.90 8.47
C ILE A 51 9.18 5.37 9.02
N CYS A 52 10.06 4.86 8.16
CA CYS A 52 11.37 4.36 8.59
C CYS A 52 12.41 5.48 8.82
N GLY A 53 12.08 6.74 8.51
CA GLY A 53 13.03 7.86 8.55
C GLY A 53 14.18 7.70 7.56
N ASN A 54 13.88 7.20 6.36
CA ASN A 54 14.87 7.10 5.29
C ASN A 54 15.24 8.50 4.76
N SER A 55 16.43 8.62 4.15
CA SER A 55 16.95 9.89 3.62
C SER A 55 17.75 9.66 2.33
N ASN A 56 18.08 10.75 1.62
CA ASN A 56 18.91 10.74 0.41
C ASN A 56 18.31 9.95 -0.76
N GLY A 57 16.98 9.83 -0.82
CA GLY A 57 16.29 9.15 -1.94
C GLY A 57 16.43 7.63 -1.95
N GLU A 58 16.93 7.02 -0.88
CA GLU A 58 17.04 5.57 -0.75
C GLU A 58 16.17 5.03 0.39
N ASN A 59 15.55 3.86 0.19
CA ASN A 59 14.74 3.17 1.21
C ASN A 59 15.56 2.16 2.05
N LEU A 60 16.88 2.29 2.10
CA LEU A 60 17.80 1.35 2.77
C LEU A 60 18.35 1.88 4.09
N GLY A 61 18.29 3.20 4.30
CA GLY A 61 18.81 3.87 5.49
C GLY A 61 17.86 3.80 6.70
N GLY A 62 17.95 4.77 7.60
CA GLY A 62 17.03 4.91 8.72
C GLY A 62 16.99 3.69 9.66
N ASN A 63 15.78 3.34 10.13
CA ASN A 63 15.59 2.24 11.07
C ASN A 63 15.50 0.89 10.35
N GLN A 64 16.53 0.04 10.51
CA GLN A 64 16.58 -1.28 9.89
C GLN A 64 15.43 -2.21 10.33
N GLY A 65 15.02 -2.16 11.60
CA GLY A 65 13.90 -2.98 12.10
C GLY A 65 12.57 -2.57 11.48
N SER A 66 12.36 -1.27 11.26
CA SER A 66 11.19 -0.75 10.55
C SER A 66 11.21 -1.18 9.08
N ASN A 67 12.33 -1.00 8.38
CA ASN A 67 12.51 -1.43 6.99
C ASN A 67 12.25 -2.93 6.79
N LEU A 68 12.69 -3.77 7.73
CA LEU A 68 12.42 -5.21 7.67
C LEU A 68 10.91 -5.52 7.74
N LYS A 69 10.16 -4.82 8.60
CA LYS A 69 8.70 -4.97 8.71
C LYS A 69 7.94 -4.47 7.48
N PHE A 70 8.48 -3.48 6.77
CA PHE A 70 7.92 -3.02 5.50
C PHE A 70 8.10 -4.05 4.37
N ASN A 71 9.16 -4.86 4.40
CA ASN A 71 9.34 -5.92 3.40
C ASN A 71 8.22 -6.98 3.47
N THR A 72 7.61 -7.16 4.64
CA THR A 72 6.48 -8.06 4.88
C THR A 72 5.13 -7.35 4.95
N LEU A 73 5.08 -6.02 4.72
CA LEU A 73 3.88 -5.18 4.89
C LEU A 73 3.16 -5.44 6.22
N SER A 74 3.95 -5.47 7.29
CA SER A 74 3.50 -5.76 8.66
C SER A 74 3.99 -4.70 9.64
N HIS A 75 4.19 -3.47 9.16
CA HIS A 75 4.57 -2.36 10.00
C HIS A 75 3.35 -1.92 10.84
N PRO A 76 3.49 -1.75 12.17
CA PRO A 76 2.36 -1.40 13.03
C PRO A 76 1.72 -0.05 12.67
N ASP A 77 2.54 0.92 12.26
CA ASP A 77 2.07 2.26 11.87
C ASP A 77 1.60 2.34 10.40
N MET A 78 1.36 1.20 9.75
CA MET A 78 0.89 1.13 8.37
C MET A 78 -0.43 0.39 8.30
N HIS A 79 -1.48 1.13 7.94
CA HIS A 79 -2.83 0.61 7.77
C HIS A 79 -3.18 0.53 6.28
N PHE A 80 -3.96 -0.48 5.92
CA PHE A 80 -4.42 -0.68 4.56
C PHE A 80 -5.95 -0.69 4.54
N ALA A 81 -6.52 0.14 3.68
CA ALA A 81 -7.94 0.09 3.37
C ALA A 81 -8.09 -0.16 1.87
N PHE A 82 -8.75 -1.26 1.50
CA PHE A 82 -8.98 -1.65 0.11
C PHE A 82 -10.38 -2.25 -0.06
N PRO A 83 -10.96 -2.22 -1.28
CA PRO A 83 -12.31 -2.70 -1.48
C PRO A 83 -12.44 -4.21 -1.23
N VAL A 84 -13.37 -4.60 -0.36
CA VAL A 84 -13.70 -5.99 -0.04
C VAL A 84 -15.20 -6.24 -0.08
N SER A 85 -15.61 -7.50 -0.10
CA SER A 85 -17.01 -7.90 -0.02
C SER A 85 -17.15 -9.16 0.82
N ASN A 86 -18.32 -9.37 1.43
CA ASN A 86 -18.66 -10.63 2.07
C ASN A 86 -18.45 -11.79 1.09
N SER A 87 -17.79 -12.84 1.55
CA SER A 87 -17.48 -14.07 0.80
C SER A 87 -17.84 -15.29 1.64
N GLU A 88 -17.52 -16.49 1.17
CA GLU A 88 -17.68 -17.71 1.98
C GLU A 88 -16.78 -17.68 3.23
N LYS A 89 -15.61 -17.04 3.11
CA LYS A 89 -14.66 -16.83 4.22
C LYS A 89 -15.25 -15.90 5.28
N ILE A 90 -15.80 -14.76 4.86
CA ILE A 90 -16.34 -13.72 5.75
C ILE A 90 -17.80 -13.44 5.41
N LYS A 91 -18.71 -13.90 6.27
CA LYS A 91 -20.16 -13.87 5.99
C LYS A 91 -20.79 -12.47 6.16
N LYS A 92 -20.24 -11.63 7.04
CA LYS A 92 -20.74 -10.28 7.34
C LYS A 92 -19.58 -9.35 7.70
N ASN A 93 -19.77 -8.05 7.47
CA ASN A 93 -18.85 -6.97 7.84
C ASN A 93 -17.39 -7.27 7.44
N ALA A 94 -17.20 -7.68 6.19
CA ALA A 94 -15.86 -7.82 5.62
C ALA A 94 -15.13 -6.47 5.62
N VAL A 95 -13.96 -6.43 6.25
CA VAL A 95 -12.99 -5.32 6.27
C VAL A 95 -11.64 -5.81 5.70
N SER A 96 -10.77 -4.88 5.32
CA SER A 96 -9.46 -5.17 4.70
C SER A 96 -8.60 -6.09 5.55
N ASP A 97 -8.63 -5.91 6.87
CA ASP A 97 -7.85 -6.68 7.84
C ASP A 97 -8.09 -8.20 7.75
N HIS A 98 -9.31 -8.63 7.41
CA HIS A 98 -9.64 -10.05 7.21
C HIS A 98 -8.95 -10.69 5.99
N TYR A 99 -8.42 -9.88 5.08
CA TYR A 99 -7.79 -10.29 3.83
C TYR A 99 -6.32 -9.85 3.74
N MET A 100 -5.70 -9.46 4.86
CA MET A 100 -4.32 -8.97 4.87
C MET A 100 -3.29 -10.01 4.42
N GLN A 101 -3.55 -11.30 4.62
CA GLN A 101 -2.67 -12.35 4.11
C GLN A 101 -2.70 -12.40 2.58
N GLU A 102 -3.90 -12.36 1.99
CA GLU A 102 -4.10 -12.30 0.54
C GLU A 102 -3.54 -11.00 -0.04
N TRP A 103 -3.73 -9.87 0.67
CA TRP A 103 -3.19 -8.57 0.27
C TRP A 103 -1.67 -8.58 0.18
N ARG A 104 -0.98 -9.16 1.17
CA ARG A 104 0.47 -9.31 1.15
C ARG A 104 0.95 -10.15 -0.03
N THR A 105 0.25 -11.23 -0.32
CA THR A 105 0.54 -12.07 -1.50
C THR A 105 0.32 -11.28 -2.79
N PHE A 106 -0.81 -10.57 -2.90
CA PHE A 106 -1.15 -9.75 -4.06
C PHE A 106 -0.07 -8.72 -4.37
N VAL A 107 0.33 -7.91 -3.38
CA VAL A 107 1.33 -6.85 -3.57
C VAL A 107 2.71 -7.44 -3.93
N LYS A 108 3.05 -8.62 -3.41
CA LYS A 108 4.32 -9.27 -3.67
C LYS A 108 4.39 -9.90 -5.06
N GLU A 109 3.33 -10.59 -5.48
CA GLU A 109 3.29 -11.33 -6.74
C GLU A 109 2.85 -10.46 -7.92
N GLN A 110 1.96 -9.50 -7.68
CA GLN A 110 1.37 -8.62 -8.68
C GLN A 110 1.44 -7.14 -8.23
N PRO A 111 2.65 -6.57 -8.09
CA PRO A 111 2.82 -5.19 -7.65
C PRO A 111 2.19 -4.15 -8.60
N TYR A 112 1.96 -4.52 -9.86
CA TYR A 112 1.30 -3.69 -10.89
C TYR A 112 -0.11 -4.20 -11.24
N GLY A 113 -0.68 -5.10 -10.43
CA GLY A 113 -2.01 -5.65 -10.65
C GLY A 113 -3.11 -4.60 -10.49
N ASN A 114 -4.26 -4.83 -11.12
CA ASN A 114 -5.42 -3.94 -11.02
C ASN A 114 -6.46 -4.44 -9.99
N LEU A 115 -7.57 -3.71 -9.87
CA LEU A 115 -8.64 -4.06 -8.92
C LEU A 115 -9.33 -5.38 -9.25
N PHE A 116 -9.41 -5.73 -10.54
CA PHE A 116 -10.01 -6.99 -10.97
C PHE A 116 -9.14 -8.18 -10.60
N ASP A 117 -7.82 -8.05 -10.75
CA ASP A 117 -6.85 -9.06 -10.31
C ASP A 117 -6.98 -9.33 -8.80
N TRP A 118 -7.14 -8.25 -8.01
CA TRP A 118 -7.42 -8.35 -6.59
C TRP A 118 -8.71 -9.14 -6.32
N TYR A 119 -9.82 -8.78 -6.96
CA TYR A 119 -11.10 -9.48 -6.76
C TYR A 119 -11.05 -10.96 -7.13
N ARG A 120 -10.31 -11.30 -8.18
CA ARG A 120 -10.08 -12.69 -8.57
C ARG A 120 -9.28 -13.45 -7.52
N LEU A 121 -8.28 -12.83 -6.91
CA LEU A 121 -7.46 -13.46 -5.87
C LEU A 121 -8.29 -13.83 -4.64
N ILE A 122 -9.19 -12.94 -4.21
CA ILE A 122 -10.05 -13.18 -3.02
C ILE A 122 -11.39 -13.84 -3.34
N GLY A 123 -11.61 -14.27 -4.59
CA GLY A 123 -12.81 -15.03 -5.01
C GLY A 123 -14.11 -14.23 -4.96
N ILE A 124 -14.07 -12.93 -5.26
CA ILE A 124 -15.24 -12.05 -5.30
C ILE A 124 -15.45 -11.42 -6.68
N GLU A 125 -14.95 -12.02 -7.76
CA GLU A 125 -14.97 -11.44 -9.11
C GLU A 125 -16.38 -11.13 -9.65
N LYS A 126 -17.42 -11.72 -9.07
CA LYS A 126 -18.84 -11.46 -9.38
C LYS A 126 -19.52 -10.46 -8.45
N LYS A 127 -18.80 -9.92 -7.46
CA LYS A 127 -19.32 -8.99 -6.46
C LYS A 127 -18.60 -7.64 -6.57
N GLN A 128 -19.29 -6.58 -6.18
CA GLN A 128 -18.69 -5.27 -6.06
C GLN A 128 -18.05 -5.12 -4.68
N GLY A 129 -16.73 -4.94 -4.64
CA GLY A 129 -16.03 -4.60 -3.41
C GLY A 129 -16.37 -3.17 -2.98
N LYS A 130 -16.41 -2.93 -1.67
CA LYS A 130 -16.64 -1.60 -1.08
C LYS A 130 -15.70 -1.38 0.10
N ILE A 131 -15.46 -0.10 0.39
CA ILE A 131 -14.82 0.35 1.62
C ILE A 131 -15.95 0.90 2.50
N GLY A 132 -16.37 0.12 3.50
CA GLY A 132 -17.56 0.39 4.30
C GLY A 132 -17.30 1.26 5.54
N VAL A 133 -18.37 1.61 6.26
CA VAL A 133 -18.27 2.31 7.55
C VAL A 133 -17.51 1.47 8.59
N ASP A 134 -17.68 0.15 8.55
CA ASP A 134 -16.95 -0.78 9.41
C ASP A 134 -15.42 -0.63 9.25
N GLU A 135 -14.94 -0.39 8.03
CA GLU A 135 -13.52 -0.14 7.74
C GLU A 135 -13.02 1.13 8.44
N ALA A 136 -13.78 2.22 8.29
CA ALA A 136 -13.40 3.50 8.88
C ALA A 136 -13.37 3.45 10.41
N GLN A 137 -14.26 2.66 11.03
CA GLN A 137 -14.26 2.44 12.47
C GLN A 137 -13.09 1.58 12.96
N ASP A 138 -12.54 0.74 12.11
CA ASP A 138 -11.43 -0.15 12.47
C ASP A 138 -10.09 0.59 12.38
N VAL A 139 -9.87 1.36 11.30
CA VAL A 139 -8.66 2.17 11.11
C VAL A 139 -8.54 3.31 12.15
N GLY A 140 -9.67 3.79 12.69
CA GLY A 140 -9.70 4.88 13.66
C GLY A 140 -9.46 4.49 15.12
N LYS A 141 -9.27 3.20 15.43
CA LYS A 141 -8.99 2.68 16.78
C LYS A 141 -7.50 2.57 17.05
#